data_AF-A0A3L6RH07-F1
#
_entry.id   AF-A0A3L6RH07-F1
#
_cell.length_a   1.000
_cell.length_b   1.000
_cell.length_c   1.000
_cell.angle_alpha   90.00
_cell.angle_beta   90.00
_cell.angle_gamma   90.00
#
_symmetry.space_group_name_H-M   'P 1'
#
loop_
_entity.id
_entity.type
_entity.pdbx_description
1 polymer ?
#
loop_
_entity_poly.entity_id
_entity_poly.type
_entity_poly.pdbx_seq_one_letter_code
_entity_poly.pdbx_strand_id
1 'polypeptide(L)'
;MASSKLLLHFVLLALIACGAVASDPSPLQDFCVADKDSPVRVNGLPCKNIKDVKVDDFFLAANLDKPMDTTLNKVTSNVTLINAMKLPGLNTLGISMARIDYAPRGQNPPHTHPCATEILTVIEGSLYVGFITSNPDNKFFDDVLAKAF
;
A
#
# COMPACT_ATOMS: atom_id res chain seq x y z
N MET A 1 -27.87 -17.08 39.10
CA MET A 1 -28.32 -17.02 37.69
C MET A 1 -28.25 -15.62 37.06
N ALA A 2 -28.62 -14.53 37.74
CA ALA A 2 -28.58 -13.17 37.17
C ALA A 2 -27.16 -12.65 36.84
N SER A 3 -26.17 -12.93 37.72
CA SER A 3 -24.77 -12.52 37.52
C SER A 3 -24.11 -13.15 36.27
N SER A 4 -24.36 -14.43 36.01
CA SER A 4 -23.85 -15.13 34.82
C SER A 4 -24.43 -14.58 33.51
N LYS A 5 -25.72 -14.20 33.50
CA LYS A 5 -26.33 -13.55 32.34
C LYS A 5 -25.71 -12.19 32.08
N LEU A 6 -25.50 -11.38 33.13
CA LEU A 6 -24.87 -10.06 33.00
C LEU A 6 -23.44 -10.17 32.45
N LEU A 7 -22.66 -11.13 32.95
CA LEU A 7 -21.30 -11.40 32.47
C LEU A 7 -21.28 -11.77 30.97
N LEU A 8 -22.24 -12.58 30.53
CA LEU A 8 -22.38 -12.98 29.12
C LEU A 8 -22.68 -11.77 28.21
N HIS A 9 -23.52 -10.84 28.65
CA HIS A 9 -23.82 -9.62 27.89
C HIS A 9 -22.61 -8.70 27.80
N PHE A 10 -21.80 -8.61 28.87
CA PHE A 10 -20.54 -7.85 28.84
C PHE A 10 -19.52 -8.46 27.88
N VAL A 11 -19.36 -9.79 27.87
CA VAL A 11 -18.46 -10.48 26.93
C VAL A 11 -18.92 -10.29 25.49
N LEU A 12 -20.23 -10.41 25.23
CA LEU A 12 -20.78 -10.21 23.89
C LEU A 12 -20.61 -8.76 23.41
N LEU A 13 -20.85 -7.77 24.29
CA LEU A 13 -20.65 -6.36 23.99
C LEU A 13 -19.17 -6.04 23.70
N ALA A 14 -18.24 -6.64 24.47
CA ALA A 14 -16.80 -6.47 24.25
C ALA A 14 -16.33 -7.09 22.93
N LEU A 15 -16.89 -8.24 22.52
CA LEU A 15 -16.59 -8.87 21.24
C LEU A 15 -17.11 -8.06 20.05
N ILE A 16 -18.30 -7.47 20.16
CA ILE A 16 -18.88 -6.61 19.12
C ILE A 16 -18.09 -5.30 18.97
N ALA A 17 -17.56 -4.77 20.07
CA ALA A 17 -16.74 -3.56 20.05
C ALA A 17 -15.33 -3.79 19.45
N CYS A 18 -14.89 -5.04 19.30
CA CYS A 18 -13.57 -5.38 18.78
C CYS A 18 -13.60 -5.58 17.26
N GLY A 19 -13.84 -4.50 16.52
CA GLY A 19 -13.62 -4.48 15.07
C GLY A 19 -12.15 -4.27 14.77
N ALA A 20 -11.50 -5.21 14.08
CA ALA A 20 -10.17 -4.99 13.52
C ALA A 20 -10.31 -4.14 12.25
N VAL A 21 -9.69 -2.97 12.24
CA VAL A 21 -9.55 -2.16 11.03
C VAL A 21 -8.24 -2.60 10.36
N ALA A 22 -8.36 -3.30 9.23
CA ALA A 22 -7.21 -3.80 8.47
C ALA A 22 -6.70 -2.81 7.41
N SER A 23 -7.27 -1.60 7.36
CA SER A 23 -6.86 -0.51 6.48
C SER A 23 -6.13 0.58 7.25
N ASP A 24 -5.49 1.49 6.50
CA ASP A 24 -4.90 2.69 7.09
C ASP A 24 -5.97 3.51 7.84
N PRO A 25 -5.64 4.07 9.03
CA PRO A 25 -6.53 4.98 9.74
C PRO A 25 -6.84 6.23 8.89
N SER A 26 -8.06 6.75 9.01
CA SER A 26 -8.42 8.02 8.38
C SER A 26 -7.58 9.18 8.93
N PRO A 27 -7.19 10.16 8.10
CA PRO A 27 -6.47 11.33 8.57
C PRO A 27 -7.35 12.17 9.51
N LEU A 28 -6.73 12.78 10.53
CA LEU A 28 -7.40 13.63 11.53
C LEU A 28 -7.24 15.14 11.24
N GLN A 29 -6.54 15.47 10.16
CA GLN A 29 -6.23 16.82 9.69
C GLN A 29 -5.89 16.75 8.20
N ASP A 30 -5.80 17.90 7.53
CA ASP A 30 -5.54 17.97 6.08
C ASP A 30 -4.29 17.19 5.63
N PHE A 31 -3.20 17.28 6.40
CA PHE A 31 -1.98 16.52 6.16
C PHE A 31 -1.16 16.32 7.43
N CYS A 32 -0.37 15.25 7.46
CA CYS A 32 0.65 14.98 8.48
C CYS A 32 1.92 14.50 7.76
N VAL A 33 2.75 15.43 7.30
CA VAL A 33 3.99 15.10 6.59
C VAL A 33 4.91 14.28 7.49
N ALA A 34 5.37 13.12 7.02
CA ALA A 34 6.25 12.27 7.81
C ALA A 34 7.56 12.96 8.20
N ASP A 35 7.85 12.98 9.50
CA ASP A 35 9.16 13.30 10.06
C ASP A 35 10.00 12.02 10.10
N LYS A 36 10.97 11.96 9.18
CA LYS A 36 11.88 10.81 9.03
C LYS A 36 13.02 10.82 10.04
N ASP A 37 13.28 11.97 10.66
CA ASP A 37 14.41 12.18 11.58
C ASP A 37 13.97 12.05 13.05
N SER A 38 12.65 11.99 13.30
CA SER A 38 12.11 11.77 14.64
C SER A 38 12.55 10.42 15.22
N PRO A 39 13.06 10.39 16.47
CA PRO A 39 13.39 9.15 17.17
C PRO A 39 12.16 8.42 17.73
N VAL A 40 10.98 9.06 17.67
CA VAL A 40 9.73 8.51 18.20
C VAL A 40 9.17 7.46 17.25
N ARG A 41 8.75 6.31 17.81
CA ARG A 41 8.08 5.23 17.05
C ARG A 41 6.60 5.20 17.40
N VAL A 42 5.77 5.24 16.36
CA VAL A 42 4.31 5.14 16.44
C VAL A 42 3.80 4.18 15.35
N ASN A 43 2.50 3.89 15.34
CA ASN A 43 1.89 3.28 14.16
C ASN A 43 1.91 4.31 13.01
N GLY A 44 2.56 3.98 11.89
CA GLY A 44 2.87 4.94 10.83
C GLY A 44 4.15 5.73 11.11
N LEU A 45 4.13 7.04 10.81
CA LEU A 45 5.28 7.94 10.99
C LEU A 45 4.86 9.19 11.78
N PRO A 46 5.69 9.69 12.72
CA PRO A 46 5.46 10.98 13.38
C PRO A 46 5.32 12.11 12.34
N CYS A 47 4.55 13.16 12.66
CA CYS A 47 4.40 14.32 11.78
C CYS A 47 5.50 15.35 12.03
N LYS A 48 5.98 16.00 10.97
CA LYS A 48 6.77 17.24 11.09
C LYS A 48 5.96 18.35 11.76
N ASN A 49 6.65 19.33 12.33
CA ASN A 49 6.00 20.57 12.73
C ASN A 49 5.44 21.29 11.49
N ILE A 50 4.21 21.82 11.60
CA ILE A 50 3.53 22.54 10.52
C ILE A 50 4.37 23.68 9.92
N LYS A 51 5.24 24.29 10.71
CA LYS A 51 6.13 25.38 10.27
C LYS A 51 7.31 24.92 9.41
N ASP A 52 7.67 23.64 9.50
CA ASP A 52 8.80 23.05 8.79
C ASP A 52 8.38 22.33 7.51
N VAL A 53 7.07 22.23 7.25
CA VAL A 53 6.50 21.62 6.04
C VAL A 53 6.76 22.50 4.81
N LYS A 54 7.18 21.86 3.72
CA LYS A 54 7.52 22.52 2.46
C LYS A 54 6.79 21.88 1.29
N VAL A 55 6.72 22.60 0.16
CA VAL A 55 6.15 22.08 -1.09
C VAL A 55 6.83 20.78 -1.53
N ASP A 56 8.14 20.69 -1.34
CA ASP A 56 8.94 19.51 -1.67
C ASP A 56 8.56 18.26 -0.86
N ASP A 57 7.83 18.39 0.26
CA ASP A 57 7.31 17.24 0.99
C ASP A 57 6.15 16.54 0.26
N PHE A 58 5.51 17.24 -0.70
CA PHE A 58 4.39 16.77 -1.51
C PHE A 58 4.77 16.51 -2.97
N PHE A 59 6.04 16.71 -3.34
CA PHE A 59 6.52 16.48 -4.69
C PHE A 59 7.78 15.62 -4.68
N LEU A 60 7.81 14.59 -5.52
CA LEU A 60 8.98 13.76 -5.74
C LEU A 60 9.21 13.62 -7.24
N ALA A 61 10.34 14.12 -7.72
CA ALA A 61 10.83 13.91 -9.08
C ALA A 61 11.34 12.46 -9.24
N ALA A 62 10.42 11.49 -9.25
CA ALA A 62 10.73 10.05 -9.31
C ALA A 62 10.99 9.50 -10.72
N ASN A 63 11.00 10.36 -11.75
CA ASN A 63 11.13 9.97 -13.16
C ASN A 63 10.10 8.91 -13.60
N LEU A 64 8.87 8.98 -13.07
CA LEU A 64 7.79 8.04 -13.41
C LEU A 64 7.28 8.20 -14.84
N ASP A 65 7.72 9.24 -15.55
CA ASP A 65 7.45 9.52 -16.96
C ASP A 65 8.37 8.73 -17.92
N LYS A 66 9.41 8.07 -17.39
CA LYS A 66 10.44 7.38 -18.20
C LYS A 66 10.52 5.90 -17.82
N PRO A 67 10.81 5.01 -18.79
CA PRO A 67 11.07 3.62 -18.48
C PRO A 67 12.37 3.47 -17.68
N MET A 68 12.34 2.60 -16.67
CA MET A 68 13.51 2.25 -15.86
C MET A 68 14.31 1.10 -16.49
N ASP A 69 15.59 0.98 -16.10
CA ASP A 69 16.45 -0.12 -16.56
C ASP A 69 16.00 -1.46 -15.94
N THR A 70 15.53 -2.37 -16.79
CA THR A 70 15.07 -3.71 -16.43
C THR A 70 16.17 -4.77 -16.53
N THR A 71 17.39 -4.44 -16.97
CA THR A 71 18.50 -5.40 -17.14
C THR A 71 19.30 -5.64 -15.86
N LEU A 72 18.99 -4.89 -14.79
CA LEU A 72 19.72 -4.90 -13.52
C LEU A 72 19.46 -6.13 -12.64
N ASN A 73 18.50 -6.99 -12.99
CA ASN A 73 18.18 -8.19 -12.22
C ASN A 73 17.69 -9.35 -13.08
N LYS A 74 17.67 -10.54 -12.50
CA LYS A 74 17.35 -11.80 -13.18
C LYS A 74 15.87 -11.96 -13.55
N VAL A 75 14.98 -11.24 -12.87
CA VAL A 75 13.54 -11.27 -13.18
C VAL A 75 13.18 -10.29 -14.28
N THR A 76 14.14 -9.46 -14.69
CA THR A 76 14.06 -8.51 -15.81
C THR A 76 12.88 -7.53 -15.72
N SER A 77 12.62 -7.06 -14.50
CA SER A 77 11.61 -6.04 -14.19
C SER A 77 12.20 -5.01 -13.22
N ASN A 78 11.61 -3.83 -13.14
CA ASN A 78 12.04 -2.78 -12.21
C ASN A 78 10.82 -2.18 -11.52
N VAL A 79 10.86 -2.10 -10.18
CA VAL A 79 9.78 -1.55 -9.36
C VAL A 79 10.24 -0.25 -8.71
N THR A 80 9.63 0.87 -9.11
CA THR A 80 9.81 2.17 -8.47
C THR A 80 8.65 2.43 -7.50
N LEU A 81 8.93 2.29 -6.20
CA LEU A 81 7.94 2.46 -5.13
C LEU A 81 7.83 3.92 -4.67
N ILE A 82 6.60 4.39 -4.47
CA ILE A 82 6.23 5.71 -3.95
C ILE A 82 5.27 5.52 -2.77
N ASN A 83 5.82 5.47 -1.56
CA ASN A 83 5.09 5.40 -0.30
C ASN A 83 5.50 6.55 0.62
N ALA A 84 4.95 6.62 1.84
CA ALA A 84 5.26 7.67 2.81
C ALA A 84 6.77 7.80 3.15
N MET A 85 7.57 6.73 2.97
CA MET A 85 9.01 6.78 3.15
C MET A 85 9.74 7.47 2.00
N LYS A 86 9.16 7.50 0.80
CA LYS A 86 9.72 8.17 -0.38
C LYS A 86 9.13 9.56 -0.58
N LEU A 87 7.81 9.68 -0.45
CA LEU A 87 7.05 10.93 -0.53
C LEU A 87 6.38 11.21 0.84
N PRO A 88 7.01 12.01 1.72
CA PRO A 88 6.57 12.23 3.10
C PRO A 88 5.12 12.72 3.25
N GLY A 89 4.63 13.48 2.27
CA GLY A 89 3.26 14.00 2.25
C GLY A 89 2.17 12.93 2.14
N LEU A 90 2.50 11.68 1.79
CA LEU A 90 1.54 10.58 1.75
C LEU A 90 1.17 10.02 3.13
N ASN A 91 1.93 10.38 4.17
CA ASN A 91 1.67 9.86 5.51
C ASN A 91 0.26 10.24 5.98
N THR A 92 -0.45 9.27 6.58
CA THR A 92 -1.88 9.33 6.98
C THR A 92 -2.94 9.36 5.86
N LEU A 93 -2.53 9.44 4.58
CA LEU A 93 -3.49 9.62 3.46
C LEU A 93 -4.02 8.30 2.87
N GLY A 94 -3.54 7.15 3.33
CA GLY A 94 -4.08 5.84 2.92
C GLY A 94 -3.78 5.44 1.47
N ILE A 95 -2.81 6.09 0.81
CA ILE A 95 -2.45 5.81 -0.59
C ILE A 95 -0.94 5.64 -0.76
N SER A 96 -0.57 4.82 -1.73
CA SER A 96 0.78 4.66 -2.24
C SER A 96 0.71 4.27 -3.72
N MET A 97 1.85 4.33 -4.43
CA MET A 97 1.92 4.00 -5.84
C MET A 97 3.20 3.22 -6.15
N ALA A 98 3.16 2.40 -7.18
CA ALA A 98 4.35 1.80 -7.78
C ALA A 98 4.30 1.98 -9.30
N ARG A 99 5.43 2.30 -9.92
CA ARG A 99 5.64 2.08 -11.37
C ARG A 99 6.42 0.80 -11.53
N ILE A 100 5.97 -0.07 -12.44
CA ILE A 100 6.68 -1.31 -12.75
C ILE A 100 6.98 -1.34 -14.25
N ASP A 101 8.26 -1.45 -14.59
CA ASP A 101 8.74 -1.64 -15.95
C ASP A 101 9.14 -3.11 -16.15
N TYR A 102 8.74 -3.71 -17.27
CA TYR A 102 9.03 -5.11 -17.59
C TYR A 102 9.78 -5.19 -18.92
N ALA A 103 10.88 -5.93 -18.96
CA ALA A 103 11.45 -6.38 -20.23
C ALA A 103 10.52 -7.42 -20.88
N PRO A 104 10.69 -7.75 -22.18
CA PRO A 104 10.02 -8.90 -22.76
C PRO A 104 10.27 -10.17 -21.93
N ARG A 105 9.18 -10.84 -21.50
CA ARG A 105 9.18 -12.01 -20.60
C ARG A 105 9.67 -11.73 -19.16
N GLY A 106 9.83 -10.48 -18.79
CA GLY A 106 10.10 -10.07 -17.42
C GLY A 106 8.93 -10.35 -16.50
N GLN A 107 9.23 -10.51 -15.21
CA GLN A 107 8.27 -10.95 -14.21
C GLN A 107 8.42 -10.13 -12.93
N ASN A 108 7.30 -9.90 -12.27
CA ASN A 108 7.26 -9.53 -10.87
C ASN A 108 6.78 -10.80 -10.15
N PRO A 109 7.67 -11.55 -9.48
CA PRO A 109 7.35 -12.87 -8.96
C PRO A 109 6.13 -12.88 -8.03
N PRO A 110 5.51 -14.04 -7.78
CA PRO A 110 4.41 -14.15 -6.83
C PRO A 110 4.76 -13.51 -5.48
N HIS A 111 3.96 -12.55 -5.04
CA HIS A 111 4.14 -11.79 -3.81
C HIS A 111 2.77 -11.42 -3.20
N THR A 112 2.79 -10.76 -2.05
CA THR A 112 1.56 -10.31 -1.35
C THR A 112 1.72 -8.89 -0.82
N HIS A 113 0.59 -8.19 -0.67
CA HIS A 113 0.48 -6.94 0.06
C HIS A 113 -0.35 -7.19 1.33
N PRO A 114 0.30 -7.35 2.50
CA PRO A 114 -0.40 -7.83 3.70
C PRO A 114 -1.43 -6.83 4.25
N CYS A 115 -1.31 -5.55 3.91
CA CYS A 115 -2.14 -4.46 4.46
C CYS A 115 -2.77 -3.57 3.38
N ALA A 116 -2.79 -3.99 2.12
CA ALA A 116 -3.33 -3.16 1.04
C ALA A 116 -3.88 -4.01 -0.11
N THR A 117 -4.93 -3.51 -0.75
CA THR A 117 -5.35 -3.94 -2.09
C THR A 117 -4.60 -3.14 -3.15
N GLU A 118 -4.40 -3.73 -4.33
CA GLU A 118 -3.72 -3.08 -5.46
C GLU A 118 -4.70 -2.86 -6.62
N ILE A 119 -4.56 -1.72 -7.31
CA ILE A 119 -5.19 -1.44 -8.60
C ILE A 119 -4.08 -1.19 -9.62
N LEU A 120 -4.06 -1.97 -10.69
CA LEU A 120 -3.06 -1.87 -11.76
C LEU A 120 -3.64 -1.21 -13.01
N THR A 121 -2.83 -0.39 -13.69
CA THR A 121 -3.13 0.11 -15.03
C THR A 121 -1.93 -0.12 -15.94
N VAL A 122 -2.16 -0.65 -17.14
CA VAL A 122 -1.11 -0.84 -18.15
C VAL A 122 -1.00 0.43 -18.96
N ILE A 123 0.13 1.12 -18.84
CA ILE A 123 0.41 2.38 -19.56
C ILE A 123 1.00 2.16 -20.96
N GLU A 124 1.68 1.03 -21.15
CA GLU A 124 2.33 0.64 -22.41
C GLU A 124 2.46 -0.88 -22.50
N GLY A 125 2.30 -1.43 -23.71
CA GLY A 125 2.41 -2.87 -23.96
C GLY A 125 1.22 -3.69 -23.45
N SER A 126 1.51 -4.94 -23.09
CA SER A 126 0.56 -5.91 -22.54
C SER A 126 1.22 -6.71 -21.41
N LEU A 127 0.46 -7.03 -20.38
CA LEU A 127 0.94 -7.75 -19.20
C LEU A 127 -0.01 -8.90 -18.88
N TYR A 128 0.55 -10.11 -18.75
CA TYR A 128 -0.16 -11.24 -18.16
C TYR A 128 -0.15 -11.08 -16.64
N VAL A 129 -1.34 -10.98 -16.05
CA VAL A 129 -1.51 -10.76 -14.61
C VAL A 129 -2.38 -11.86 -14.01
N GLY A 130 -2.22 -12.09 -12.71
CA GLY A 130 -3.14 -12.95 -11.99
C GLY A 130 -2.97 -12.86 -10.48
N PHE A 131 -3.98 -13.35 -9.75
CA PHE A 131 -3.97 -13.48 -8.31
C PHE A 131 -4.58 -14.83 -7.90
N ILE A 132 -4.29 -15.26 -6.68
CA ILE A 132 -4.75 -16.54 -6.13
C ILE A 132 -5.56 -16.32 -4.86
N THR A 133 -6.67 -17.04 -4.71
CA THR A 133 -7.45 -17.01 -3.46
C THR A 133 -6.73 -17.77 -2.34
N SER A 134 -7.14 -17.52 -1.10
CA SER A 134 -6.62 -18.26 0.05
C SER A 134 -7.07 -19.73 0.06
N ASN A 135 -6.48 -20.50 0.98
CA ASN A 135 -6.89 -21.86 1.33
C ASN A 135 -8.40 -21.91 1.69
N PRO A 136 -9.12 -23.00 1.34
CA PRO A 136 -8.62 -24.23 0.73
C PRO A 136 -8.53 -24.22 -0.79
N ASP A 137 -9.30 -23.35 -1.46
CA ASP A 137 -9.51 -23.46 -2.90
C ASP A 137 -8.25 -23.13 -3.71
N ASN A 138 -7.41 -22.18 -3.22
CA ASN A 138 -6.20 -21.73 -3.93
C ASN A 138 -6.45 -21.48 -5.43
N LYS A 139 -7.61 -20.90 -5.75
CA LYS A 139 -8.06 -20.72 -7.14
C LYS A 139 -7.29 -19.57 -7.77
N PHE A 140 -6.70 -19.82 -8.93
CA PHE A 140 -6.00 -18.82 -9.73
C PHE A 140 -6.97 -18.11 -10.67
N PHE A 141 -6.85 -16.78 -10.73
CA PHE A 141 -7.57 -15.89 -11.64
C PHE A 141 -6.53 -15.11 -12.44
N ASP A 142 -6.65 -15.12 -13.76
CA ASP A 142 -5.68 -14.48 -14.66
C ASP A 142 -6.32 -13.85 -15.88
N ASP A 143 -5.62 -12.88 -16.46
CA ASP A 143 -5.98 -12.24 -17.72
C ASP A 143 -4.74 -11.58 -18.37
N VAL A 144 -4.84 -11.20 -19.64
CA VAL A 144 -3.88 -10.34 -20.32
C VAL A 144 -4.43 -8.93 -20.38
N LEU A 145 -3.85 -8.03 -19.58
CA LEU A 145 -4.16 -6.61 -19.65
C LEU A 145 -3.34 -5.96 -20.76
N ALA A 146 -3.97 -5.08 -21.53
CA ALA A 146 -3.29 -4.22 -22.50
C ALA A 146 -3.61 -2.77 -22.21
N LYS A 147 -2.80 -1.85 -22.75
CA LYS A 147 -3.08 -0.41 -22.68
C LYS A 147 -4.52 -0.12 -23.13
N ALA A 148 -5.32 0.45 -22.23
CA ALA A 148 -6.65 0.96 -22.57
C ALA A 148 -6.50 2.20 -23.46
N PHE A 149 -7.29 2.27 -24.54
CA PHE A 149 -7.23 3.30 -25.58
C PHE A 149 -7.40 4.72 -25.04
#